data_AF-A0A381Z9T5-F1
#
_entry.id   AF-A0A381Z9T5-F1
#
_cell.length_a   1.000
_cell.length_b   1.000
_cell.length_c   1.000
_cell.angle_alpha   90.00
_cell.angle_beta   90.00
_cell.angle_gamma   90.00
#
_symmetry.space_group_name_H-M   'P 1'
#
loop_
_entity.id
_entity.type
_entity.pdbx_description
1 polymer ?
#
loop_
_entity_poly.entity_id
_entity_poly.type
_entity_poly.pdbx_seq_one_letter_code
_entity_poly.pdbx_strand_id
1 'polypeptide(L)'
;MAADEVGGARLLLGPSRDELAEAVADDDPRPVLVWNRIADKASGGPKGLGVDRDAPSGWLALVDHVLVEADGSRGHPAKAPAPHEPALPAGPTDVVAVIGANALNRVIADQCHRPLRLAAAVRCSPYERLTPERAAILLTSPNGARRSVPMDAGYAIAVTMVDEASRPLVDLLVAELARWE
;
A
#
# COMPACT_ATOMS: atom_id res chain seq x y z
N MET A 1 7.69 -1.61 -5.07
CA MET A 1 8.77 -2.62 -5.06
C MET A 1 9.92 -2.30 -6.03
N ALA A 2 11.15 -2.70 -5.70
CA ALA A 2 12.23 -2.81 -6.70
C ALA A 2 12.01 -4.05 -7.59
N ALA A 3 12.53 -4.07 -8.82
CA ALA A 3 12.27 -5.15 -9.77
C ALA A 3 12.86 -6.51 -9.34
N ASP A 4 13.88 -6.47 -8.50
CA ASP A 4 14.69 -7.58 -8.00
C ASP A 4 14.20 -8.12 -6.64
N GLU A 5 13.28 -7.42 -5.98
CA GLU A 5 12.64 -7.84 -4.72
C GLU A 5 11.53 -8.87 -4.99
N VAL A 6 11.88 -10.00 -5.62
CA VAL A 6 10.93 -11.08 -5.93
C VAL A 6 10.75 -12.06 -4.77
N GLY A 7 11.63 -12.03 -3.77
CA GLY A 7 11.62 -12.95 -2.64
C GLY A 7 11.58 -14.41 -3.08
N GLY A 8 10.62 -15.19 -2.56
CA GLY A 8 10.36 -16.56 -2.98
C GLY A 8 9.37 -16.70 -4.13
N ALA A 9 8.90 -15.60 -4.72
CA ALA A 9 7.88 -15.64 -5.77
C ALA A 9 8.46 -16.04 -7.14
N ARG A 10 7.63 -16.68 -7.97
CA ARG A 10 7.89 -16.88 -9.39
C ARG A 10 7.54 -15.60 -10.14
N LEU A 11 8.55 -14.91 -10.67
CA LEU A 11 8.35 -13.68 -11.44
C LEU A 11 7.92 -13.99 -12.87
N LEU A 12 6.81 -13.38 -13.31
CA LEU A 12 6.40 -13.31 -14.72
C LEU A 12 6.39 -11.85 -15.19
N LEU A 13 6.84 -11.62 -16.44
CA LEU A 13 6.92 -10.31 -17.05
C LEU A 13 5.97 -10.23 -18.25
N GLY A 14 4.94 -9.40 -18.13
CA GLY A 14 3.90 -9.21 -19.14
C GLY A 14 3.26 -10.51 -19.63
N PRO A 15 2.94 -11.48 -18.75
CA PRO A 15 2.43 -12.77 -19.18
C PRO A 15 1.07 -12.61 -19.88
N SER A 16 0.85 -13.43 -20.90
CA SER A 16 -0.49 -13.73 -21.38
C SER A 16 -1.30 -14.46 -20.31
N ARG A 17 -2.62 -14.55 -20.52
CA ARG A 17 -3.51 -15.29 -19.62
C ARG A 17 -3.14 -16.77 -19.53
N ASP A 18 -2.74 -17.37 -20.64
CA ASP A 18 -2.41 -18.81 -20.71
C ASP A 18 -1.08 -19.09 -19.98
N GLU A 19 -0.07 -18.24 -20.15
CA GLU A 19 1.20 -18.36 -19.40
C GLU A 19 0.98 -18.18 -17.89
N LEU A 20 0.09 -17.27 -17.50
CA LEU A 20 -0.29 -17.12 -16.09
C LEU A 20 -1.02 -18.36 -15.57
N ALA A 21 -1.98 -18.89 -16.35
CA ALA A 21 -2.73 -20.09 -16.00
C ALA A 21 -1.80 -21.32 -15.84
N GLU A 22 -0.86 -21.50 -16.76
CA GLU A 22 0.16 -22.56 -16.66
C GLU A 22 1.04 -22.38 -15.42
N ALA A 23 1.46 -21.15 -15.13
CA ALA A 23 2.32 -20.88 -13.98
C ALA A 23 1.63 -21.12 -12.62
N VAL A 24 0.31 -20.92 -12.52
CA VAL A 24 -0.45 -21.15 -11.27
C VAL A 24 -1.05 -22.55 -11.15
N ALA A 25 -1.15 -23.29 -12.26
CA ALA A 25 -1.57 -24.69 -12.26
C ALA A 25 -0.43 -25.68 -11.95
N ASP A 26 0.81 -25.19 -11.98
CA ASP A 26 1.98 -25.91 -11.49
C ASP A 26 1.78 -26.23 -9.99
N ASP A 27 2.12 -27.44 -9.54
CA ASP A 27 2.03 -27.85 -8.12
C ASP A 27 3.09 -27.13 -7.23
N ASP A 28 3.71 -26.09 -7.77
CA ASP A 28 4.66 -25.22 -7.09
C ASP A 28 3.92 -24.29 -6.11
N PRO A 29 4.21 -24.38 -4.80
CA PRO A 29 3.53 -23.56 -3.80
C PRO A 29 3.97 -22.09 -3.80
N ARG A 30 4.95 -21.69 -4.62
CA ARG A 30 5.45 -20.32 -4.65
C ARG A 30 4.40 -19.38 -5.25
N PRO A 31 4.18 -18.19 -4.65
CA PRO A 31 3.29 -17.20 -5.26
C PRO A 31 3.85 -16.72 -6.60
N VAL A 32 2.97 -16.36 -7.53
CA VAL A 32 3.35 -15.73 -8.80
C VAL A 32 3.34 -14.21 -8.63
N LEU A 33 4.47 -13.57 -8.91
CA LEU A 33 4.58 -12.11 -8.96
C LEU A 33 4.54 -11.66 -10.41
N VAL A 34 3.68 -10.71 -10.74
CA VAL A 34 3.51 -10.22 -12.11
C VAL A 34 3.90 -8.75 -12.19
N TRP A 35 4.86 -8.44 -13.06
CA TRP A 35 5.11 -7.09 -13.56
C TRP A 35 4.71 -7.02 -15.04
N ASN A 36 4.28 -5.87 -15.54
CA ASN A 36 4.11 -5.68 -16.98
C ASN A 36 5.47 -5.75 -17.69
N ARG A 37 6.44 -5.04 -17.14
CA ARG A 37 7.84 -5.06 -17.59
C ARG A 37 8.76 -4.51 -16.51
N ILE A 38 10.05 -4.71 -16.69
CA ILE A 38 11.09 -4.07 -15.87
C ILE A 38 11.76 -3.00 -16.74
N ALA A 39 11.97 -1.81 -16.17
CA ALA A 39 12.66 -0.72 -16.82
C ALA A 39 13.84 -0.24 -15.98
N ASP A 40 14.97 0.02 -16.64
CA ASP A 40 16.11 0.67 -16.03
C ASP A 40 15.80 2.14 -15.75
N LYS A 41 16.31 2.65 -14.63
CA LYS A 41 16.27 4.08 -14.34
C LYS A 41 17.62 4.70 -14.62
N ALA A 42 17.60 5.94 -15.10
CA ALA A 42 18.79 6.78 -15.21
C ALA A 42 19.50 6.99 -13.84
N SER A 43 18.76 6.85 -12.74
CA SER A 43 19.30 6.81 -11.38
C SER A 43 18.57 5.77 -10.52
N GLY A 44 19.33 4.82 -9.98
CA GLY A 44 18.85 3.70 -9.15
C GLY A 44 18.78 2.36 -9.90
N GLY A 45 18.39 1.31 -9.17
CA GLY A 45 18.22 -0.04 -9.72
C GLY A 45 16.98 -0.20 -10.61
N PRO A 46 16.82 -1.39 -11.21
CA PRO A 46 15.70 -1.71 -12.10
C PRO A 46 14.35 -1.55 -11.38
N LYS A 47 13.34 -1.06 -12.10
CA LYS A 47 12.00 -0.82 -11.55
C LYS A 47 10.96 -1.67 -12.27
N GLY A 48 10.20 -2.44 -11.48
CA GLY A 48 8.97 -3.07 -11.95
C GLY A 48 7.95 -2.00 -12.34
N LEU A 49 7.35 -2.17 -13.52
CA LEU A 49 6.18 -1.42 -13.95
C LEU A 49 4.96 -2.32 -13.77
N GLY A 50 3.99 -1.82 -13.00
CA GLY A 50 2.75 -2.54 -12.72
C GLY A 50 1.97 -2.87 -13.99
N VAL A 51 1.11 -3.87 -13.88
CA VAL A 51 0.13 -4.22 -14.91
C VAL A 51 -0.95 -3.15 -15.06
N ASP A 52 -1.78 -3.27 -16.09
CA ASP A 52 -2.95 -2.42 -16.24
C ASP A 52 -3.88 -2.58 -15.03
N ARG A 53 -4.46 -1.46 -14.58
CA ARG A 53 -5.21 -1.35 -13.30
C ARG A 53 -6.25 -2.45 -13.11
N ASP A 54 -6.97 -2.80 -14.17
CA ASP A 54 -8.12 -3.72 -14.11
C ASP A 54 -7.76 -5.16 -14.54
N ALA A 55 -6.51 -5.43 -14.94
CA ALA A 55 -6.05 -6.78 -15.25
C ALA A 55 -6.16 -7.77 -14.07
N PRO A 56 -5.82 -7.39 -12.81
CA PRO A 56 -5.91 -8.28 -11.66
C PRO A 56 -7.29 -8.90 -11.42
N SER A 57 -8.37 -8.17 -11.70
CA SER A 57 -9.74 -8.68 -11.51
C SER A 57 -10.03 -9.91 -12.39
N GLY A 58 -9.40 -10.01 -13.56
CA GLY A 58 -9.55 -11.16 -14.46
C GLY A 58 -8.80 -12.42 -14.01
N TRP A 59 -7.84 -12.28 -13.07
CA TRP A 59 -7.01 -13.39 -12.61
C TRP A 59 -7.64 -14.19 -11.47
N LEU A 60 -8.67 -13.66 -10.81
CA LEU A 60 -9.46 -14.40 -9.80
C LEU A 60 -10.16 -15.64 -10.36
N ALA A 61 -10.25 -15.78 -11.69
CA ALA A 61 -10.70 -17.01 -12.33
C ALA A 61 -9.64 -18.13 -12.36
N LEU A 62 -8.38 -17.80 -12.00
CA LEU A 62 -7.23 -18.70 -12.05
C LEU A 62 -6.68 -19.02 -10.65
N VAL A 63 -6.91 -18.15 -9.67
CA VAL A 63 -6.37 -18.26 -8.30
C VAL A 63 -7.40 -17.78 -7.28
N ASP A 64 -7.28 -18.28 -6.05
CA ASP A 64 -8.18 -17.89 -4.94
C ASP A 64 -7.95 -16.45 -4.47
N HIS A 65 -6.71 -15.95 -4.60
CA HIS A 65 -6.31 -14.64 -4.10
C HIS A 65 -5.40 -13.90 -5.08
N VAL A 66 -5.66 -12.60 -5.24
CA VAL A 66 -4.80 -11.68 -5.99
C VAL A 66 -4.47 -10.50 -5.10
N LEU A 67 -3.18 -10.28 -4.81
CA LEU A 67 -2.71 -9.15 -4.01
C LEU A 67 -2.18 -8.06 -4.93
N VAL A 68 -2.58 -6.81 -4.70
CA VAL A 68 -2.21 -5.66 -5.52
C VAL A 68 -1.57 -4.57 -4.66
N GLU A 69 -0.33 -4.19 -4.96
CA GLU A 69 0.26 -2.94 -4.45
C GLU A 69 -0.39 -1.76 -5.20
N ALA A 70 -1.47 -1.22 -4.65
CA ALA A 70 -2.28 -0.19 -5.33
C ALA A 70 -1.57 1.18 -5.43
N ASP A 71 -0.65 1.47 -4.50
CA ASP A 71 0.25 2.62 -4.57
C ASP A 71 1.44 2.48 -3.61
N GLY A 72 2.48 3.30 -3.80
CA GLY A 72 3.73 3.21 -3.04
C GLY A 72 4.13 4.52 -2.38
N SER A 73 4.86 4.44 -1.26
CA SER A 73 5.35 5.59 -0.49
C SER A 73 6.81 5.97 -0.76
N ARG A 74 7.48 5.30 -1.71
CA ARG A 74 8.93 5.40 -1.93
C ARG A 74 9.76 5.06 -0.68
N GLY A 75 9.28 4.11 0.13
CA GLY A 75 9.97 3.65 1.34
C GLY A 75 9.70 4.52 2.58
N HIS A 76 8.92 5.60 2.45
CA HIS A 76 8.49 6.35 3.63
C HIS A 76 7.41 5.61 4.41
N PRO A 77 7.38 5.72 5.75
CA PRO A 77 6.44 4.99 6.60
C PRO A 77 4.99 5.49 6.54
N ALA A 78 4.74 6.70 6.03
CA ALA A 78 3.39 7.22 5.86
C ALA A 78 3.28 8.11 4.63
N LYS A 79 2.10 8.17 4.03
CA LYS A 79 1.79 9.06 2.90
C LYS A 79 0.30 9.43 2.89
N ALA A 80 -0.02 10.54 2.24
CA ALA A 80 -1.36 10.75 1.70
C ALA A 80 -1.41 10.40 0.19
N PRO A 81 -2.56 9.91 -0.32
CA PRO A 81 -2.69 9.58 -1.74
C PRO A 81 -2.48 10.78 -2.66
N ALA A 82 -1.79 10.58 -3.78
CA ALA A 82 -1.77 11.51 -4.91
C ALA A 82 -3.14 11.57 -5.63
N PRO A 83 -3.37 12.51 -6.57
CA PRO A 83 -4.64 12.59 -7.30
C PRO A 83 -5.01 11.30 -8.06
N HIS A 84 -4.01 10.56 -8.53
CA HIS A 84 -4.16 9.30 -9.26
C HIS A 84 -4.07 8.05 -8.36
N GLU A 85 -3.94 8.22 -7.05
CA GLU A 85 -3.81 7.13 -6.08
C GLU A 85 -5.04 7.05 -5.16
N PRO A 86 -5.38 5.87 -4.62
CA PRO A 86 -4.79 4.56 -4.95
C PRO A 86 -5.24 4.05 -6.32
N ALA A 87 -4.40 3.28 -7.00
CA ALA A 87 -4.75 2.60 -8.26
C ALA A 87 -5.47 1.27 -7.97
N LEU A 88 -6.61 1.32 -7.29
CA LEU A 88 -7.39 0.14 -6.97
C LEU A 88 -7.96 -0.50 -8.25
N PRO A 89 -7.90 -1.85 -8.39
CA PRO A 89 -8.60 -2.56 -9.46
C PRO A 89 -10.12 -2.41 -9.29
N ALA A 90 -10.88 -2.81 -10.31
CA ALA A 90 -12.34 -2.88 -10.21
C ALA A 90 -12.77 -3.95 -9.19
N GLY A 91 -13.52 -3.55 -8.16
CA GLY A 91 -14.14 -4.43 -7.17
C GLY A 91 -13.17 -5.14 -6.21
N PRO A 92 -12.29 -4.43 -5.48
CA PRO A 92 -11.50 -5.06 -4.43
C PRO A 92 -12.43 -5.61 -3.34
N THR A 93 -12.20 -6.85 -2.89
CA THR A 93 -12.94 -7.41 -1.75
C THR A 93 -12.47 -6.79 -0.44
N ASP A 94 -11.16 -6.53 -0.34
CA ASP A 94 -10.50 -6.02 0.85
C ASP A 94 -9.45 -4.98 0.47
N VAL A 95 -9.35 -3.92 1.26
CA VAL A 95 -8.30 -2.91 1.16
C VAL A 95 -7.56 -2.82 2.49
N VAL A 96 -6.23 -2.96 2.42
CA VAL A 96 -5.35 -2.81 3.58
C VAL A 96 -4.57 -1.50 3.45
N ALA A 97 -4.85 -0.55 4.35
CA ALA A 97 -4.03 0.64 4.48
C ALA A 97 -2.80 0.35 5.35
N VAL A 98 -1.62 0.70 4.86
CA VAL A 98 -0.36 0.40 5.56
C VAL A 98 0.27 1.69 6.09
N ILE A 99 0.64 1.68 7.36
CA ILE A 99 1.43 2.73 8.00
C ILE A 99 2.58 2.11 8.79
N GLY A 100 3.72 2.79 8.82
CA GLY A 100 4.84 2.46 9.70
C GLY A 100 4.72 3.12 11.06
N ALA A 101 4.88 2.37 12.15
CA ALA A 101 4.84 2.89 13.51
C ALA A 101 5.92 3.95 13.77
N ASN A 102 7.05 3.85 13.06
CA ASN A 102 8.11 4.87 13.06
C ASN A 102 7.73 6.20 12.38
N ALA A 103 6.56 6.32 11.75
CA ALA A 103 5.99 7.63 11.37
C ALA A 103 5.34 8.35 12.56
N LEU A 104 4.87 7.60 13.56
CA LEU A 104 4.10 8.14 14.67
C LEU A 104 4.95 9.07 15.53
N ASN A 105 4.35 10.21 15.87
CA ASN A 105 4.96 11.29 16.62
C ASN A 105 6.24 11.86 15.98
N ARG A 106 6.51 11.60 14.69
CA ARG A 106 7.60 12.23 13.94
C ARG A 106 7.09 13.43 13.15
N VAL A 107 7.99 14.36 12.86
CA VAL A 107 7.68 15.53 12.02
C VAL A 107 7.32 15.05 10.61
N ILE A 108 6.19 15.52 10.09
CA ILE A 108 5.64 15.08 8.80
C ILE A 108 6.63 15.35 7.66
N ALA A 109 7.23 16.55 7.63
CA ALA A 109 8.22 16.96 6.64
C ALA A 109 9.45 16.07 6.57
N ASP A 110 9.84 15.45 7.68
CA ASP A 110 11.08 14.69 7.78
C ASP A 110 10.89 13.22 7.40
N GLN A 111 9.73 12.64 7.73
CA GLN A 111 9.53 11.19 7.66
C GLN A 111 8.50 10.77 6.62
N CYS A 112 7.55 11.63 6.26
CA CYS A 112 6.42 11.20 5.43
C CYS A 112 6.60 11.53 3.96
N HIS A 113 6.05 10.69 3.09
CA HIS A 113 6.01 10.99 1.66
C HIS A 113 4.94 12.05 1.35
N ARG A 114 5.30 12.99 0.48
CA ARG A 114 4.45 14.14 0.09
C ARG A 114 3.95 14.92 1.31
N PRO A 115 4.85 15.47 2.13
CA PRO A 115 4.52 16.00 3.46
C PRO A 115 3.46 17.09 3.44
N LEU A 116 3.47 17.99 2.45
CA LEU A 116 2.45 19.03 2.31
C LEU A 116 1.04 18.45 2.12
N ARG A 117 0.94 17.34 1.37
CA ARG A 117 -0.33 16.69 1.07
C ARG A 117 -0.85 15.90 2.27
N LEU A 118 0.05 15.23 2.98
CA LEU A 118 -0.28 14.56 4.25
C LEU A 118 -0.73 15.57 5.29
N ALA A 119 0.04 16.65 5.50
CA ALA A 119 -0.30 17.72 6.44
C ALA A 119 -1.67 18.35 6.13
N ALA A 120 -1.98 18.59 4.85
CA ALA A 120 -3.29 19.05 4.43
C ALA A 120 -4.41 18.05 4.75
N ALA A 121 -4.18 16.75 4.52
CA ALA A 121 -5.17 15.70 4.80
C ALA A 121 -5.52 15.60 6.29
N VAL A 122 -4.55 15.87 7.18
CA VAL A 122 -4.73 15.84 8.64
C VAL A 122 -4.90 17.24 9.26
N ARG A 123 -5.03 18.28 8.42
CA ARG A 123 -5.28 19.68 8.79
C ARG A 123 -4.25 20.26 9.76
N CYS A 124 -2.96 20.08 9.47
CA CYS A 124 -1.87 20.67 10.24
C CYS A 124 -0.75 21.23 9.34
N SER A 125 0.27 21.82 9.95
CA SER A 125 1.51 22.21 9.28
C SER A 125 2.38 20.97 8.98
N PRO A 126 3.14 20.94 7.87
CA PRO A 126 4.09 19.86 7.59
C PRO A 126 5.23 19.78 8.61
N TYR A 127 5.50 20.84 9.38
CA TYR A 127 6.52 20.85 10.43
C TYR A 127 6.00 20.34 11.79
N GLU A 128 4.71 20.00 11.86
CA GLU A 128 4.13 19.36 13.04
C GLU A 128 4.29 17.84 13.00
N ARG A 129 4.05 17.22 14.15
CA ARG A 129 4.15 15.77 14.32
C ARG A 129 2.90 15.07 13.80
N LEU A 130 3.09 13.92 13.16
CA LEU A 130 2.04 12.95 12.87
C LEU A 130 1.68 12.21 14.17
N THR A 131 0.89 12.84 15.02
CA THR A 131 0.43 12.24 16.27
C THR A 131 -0.54 11.09 15.99
N PRO A 132 -0.79 10.18 16.96
CA PRO A 132 -1.77 9.09 16.78
C PRO A 132 -3.15 9.57 16.34
N GLU A 133 -3.63 10.71 16.84
CA GLU A 133 -4.94 11.27 16.44
C GLU A 133 -4.94 11.71 14.98
N ARG A 134 -3.85 12.32 14.51
CA ARG A 134 -3.68 12.72 13.10
C ARG A 134 -3.49 11.52 12.20
N ALA A 135 -2.77 10.49 12.65
CA ALA A 135 -2.64 9.24 11.93
C ALA A 135 -4.00 8.53 11.79
N ALA A 136 -4.84 8.54 12.83
CA ALA A 136 -6.22 8.04 12.74
C ALA A 136 -7.01 8.79 11.65
N ILE A 137 -6.99 10.14 11.64
CA ILE A 137 -7.62 10.95 10.57
C ILE A 137 -7.06 10.57 9.20
N LEU A 138 -5.74 10.42 9.06
CA LEU A 138 -5.12 10.03 7.80
C LEU A 138 -5.63 8.67 7.32
N LEU A 139 -5.83 7.72 8.23
CA LEU A 139 -6.21 6.37 7.89
C LEU A 139 -7.71 6.24 7.63
N THR A 140 -8.57 6.98 8.33
CA THR A 140 -10.03 6.82 8.22
C THR A 140 -10.70 7.78 7.24
N SER A 141 -10.01 8.84 6.81
CA SER A 141 -10.61 9.88 5.95
C SER A 141 -10.67 9.51 4.47
N PRO A 142 -11.72 9.93 3.73
CA PRO A 142 -11.78 9.83 2.27
C PRO A 142 -10.73 10.70 1.55
N ASN A 143 -10.15 11.68 2.26
CA ASN A 143 -9.02 12.47 1.76
C ASN A 143 -7.66 11.81 2.11
N GLY A 144 -7.68 10.71 2.85
CA GLY A 144 -6.53 9.92 3.28
C GLY A 144 -6.61 8.49 2.74
N ALA A 145 -6.30 7.49 3.57
CA ALA A 145 -6.17 6.09 3.16
C ALA A 145 -7.49 5.40 2.81
N ARG A 146 -8.66 6.01 3.11
CA ARG A 146 -9.96 5.54 2.61
C ARG A 146 -10.37 6.14 1.26
N ARG A 147 -9.48 6.89 0.60
CA ARG A 147 -9.78 7.43 -0.74
C ARG A 147 -10.12 6.32 -1.72
N SER A 148 -11.28 6.45 -2.37
CA SER A 148 -11.78 5.53 -3.40
C SER A 148 -11.99 4.07 -2.94
N VAL A 149 -11.96 3.80 -1.63
CA VAL A 149 -12.28 2.47 -1.09
C VAL A 149 -13.80 2.27 -1.20
N PRO A 150 -14.29 1.19 -1.86
CA PRO A 150 -15.71 0.89 -1.91
C PRO A 150 -16.30 0.68 -0.51
N MET A 151 -17.57 1.05 -0.32
CA MET A 151 -18.25 0.94 0.99
C MET A 151 -18.51 -0.51 1.40
N ASP A 152 -18.61 -1.41 0.42
CA ASP A 152 -18.83 -2.85 0.57
C ASP A 152 -17.53 -3.66 0.65
N ALA A 153 -16.38 -3.02 0.43
CA ALA A 153 -15.08 -3.65 0.62
C ALA A 153 -14.70 -3.72 2.11
N GLY A 154 -14.09 -4.83 2.52
CA GLY A 154 -13.38 -4.93 3.79
C GLY A 154 -12.29 -3.86 3.88
N TYR A 155 -12.10 -3.28 5.06
CA TYR A 155 -11.07 -2.28 5.28
C TYR A 155 -10.30 -2.57 6.56
N ALA A 156 -9.00 -2.81 6.41
CA ALA A 156 -8.09 -3.06 7.52
C ALA A 156 -6.93 -2.06 7.50
N ILE A 157 -6.35 -1.84 8.67
CA ILE A 157 -5.16 -1.02 8.84
C ILE A 157 -4.04 -1.92 9.35
N ALA A 158 -2.94 -2.00 8.60
CA ALA A 158 -1.73 -2.69 9.01
C ALA A 158 -0.70 -1.68 9.52
N VAL A 159 -0.33 -1.80 10.80
CA VAL A 159 0.76 -1.03 11.41
C VAL A 159 2.03 -1.87 11.37
N THR A 160 3.02 -1.42 10.62
CA THR A 160 4.31 -2.10 10.40
C THR A 160 5.43 -1.44 11.19
N MET A 161 6.60 -2.07 11.27
CA MET A 161 7.77 -1.54 12.02
C MET A 161 7.46 -1.25 13.50
N VAL A 162 6.61 -2.07 14.12
CA VAL A 162 6.30 -1.99 15.55
C VAL A 162 7.45 -2.59 16.35
N ASP A 163 7.93 -1.84 17.32
CA ASP A 163 8.93 -2.23 18.30
C ASP A 163 8.45 -1.85 19.72
N GLU A 164 9.26 -2.16 20.73
CA GLU A 164 8.91 -1.87 22.12
C GLU A 164 8.72 -0.36 22.36
N ALA A 165 9.53 0.49 21.71
CA ALA A 165 9.49 1.93 21.88
C ALA A 165 8.26 2.59 21.24
N SER A 166 7.79 2.06 20.12
CA SER A 166 6.61 2.56 19.39
C SER A 166 5.30 2.00 19.91
N ARG A 167 5.33 0.89 20.66
CA ARG A 167 4.12 0.20 21.15
C ARG A 167 3.12 1.14 21.86
N PRO A 168 3.52 2.03 22.78
CA PRO A 168 2.57 2.96 23.41
C PRO A 168 1.89 3.91 22.41
N LEU A 169 2.60 4.34 21.36
CA LEU A 169 2.03 5.19 20.31
C LEU A 169 1.06 4.42 19.42
N VAL A 170 1.34 3.13 19.17
CA VAL A 170 0.44 2.24 18.43
C VAL A 170 -0.83 1.99 19.25
N ASP A 171 -0.71 1.74 20.55
CA ASP A 171 -1.88 1.54 21.42
C ASP A 171 -2.76 2.80 21.46
N LEU A 172 -2.16 4.00 21.51
CA LEU A 172 -2.88 5.26 21.34
C LEU A 172 -3.56 5.38 19.97
N LEU A 173 -2.87 5.00 18.89
CA LEU A 173 -3.47 5.00 17.55
C LEU A 173 -4.68 4.07 17.48
N VAL A 174 -4.59 2.86 18.04
CA VAL A 174 -5.71 1.91 18.11
C VAL A 174 -6.88 2.51 18.88
N ALA A 175 -6.62 3.14 20.03
CA ALA A 175 -7.64 3.81 20.82
C ALA A 175 -8.30 4.98 20.06
N GLU A 176 -7.53 5.74 19.27
CA GLU A 176 -8.08 6.79 18.41
C GLU A 176 -8.92 6.20 17.27
N LEU A 177 -8.46 5.13 16.61
CA LEU A 177 -9.19 4.46 15.53
C LEU A 177 -10.54 3.91 15.98
N ALA A 178 -10.62 3.35 17.20
CA ALA A 178 -11.86 2.85 17.79
C ALA A 178 -12.94 3.93 18.00
N ARG A 179 -12.60 5.22 17.89
CA ARG A 179 -13.57 6.33 17.96
C ARG A 179 -14.22 6.64 16.61
N TRP A 180 -13.73 6.02 15.52
CA TRP A 180 -14.21 6.24 14.15
C TRP A 180 -15.01 5.06 13.60
N GLU A 181 -15.22 4.03 14.42
CA GLU A 181 -16.17 2.93 14.18
C GLU A 181 -17.59 3.33 14.62
#